data_AF-A0A1Z4JET9-F1
#
_entry.id   AF-A0A1Z4JET9-F1
#
_cell.length_a   1.000
_cell.length_b   1.000
_cell.length_c   1.000
_cell.angle_alpha   90.00
_cell.angle_beta   90.00
_cell.angle_gamma   90.00
#
_symmetry.space_group_name_H-M   'P 1'
#
loop_
_entity.id
_entity.type
_entity.pdbx_description
1 polymer ?
#
loop_
_entity_poly.entity_id
_entity_poly.type
_entity_poly.pdbx_seq_one_letter_code
_entity_poly.pdbx_strand_id
1 'polypeptide(L)' 'MIDALSPELEAGIEAFLALRSDWDRKRVFDSAVSLFLLQNRTENQQSDRAISRIYLDSLFKIPDDLMEAS' A
#
# COMPACT_ATOMS: atom_id res chain seq x y z
N MET A 1 -2.81 -9.83 14.82
CA MET A 1 -1.83 -8.77 15.11
C MET A 1 -0.57 -9.21 14.38
N ILE A 2 -0.12 -8.48 13.35
CA ILE A 2 1.20 -8.75 12.78
C ILE A 2 2.18 -8.44 13.92
N ASP A 3 3.05 -9.39 14.26
CA ASP A 3 4.10 -9.14 15.26
C ASP A 3 4.90 -7.88 14.86
N ALA A 4 5.47 -7.20 15.85
CA ALA A 4 6.22 -5.97 15.60
C ALA A 4 7.21 -6.15 14.45
N LEU A 5 7.22 -5.21 13.51
CA LEU A 5 8.19 -5.21 12.42
C LEU A 5 9.61 -5.16 12.98
N SER A 6 10.58 -5.63 12.18
CA SER A 6 11.99 -5.49 12.58
C SER A 6 12.35 -4.00 12.73
N PRO A 7 13.22 -3.65 13.68
CA PRO A 7 13.62 -2.26 13.92
C PRO A 7 14.13 -1.53 12.68
N GLU A 8 14.81 -2.25 11.79
CA GLU A 8 15.35 -1.70 10.54
C GLU A 8 14.23 -1.33 9.55
N LEU A 9 13.17 -2.14 9.49
CA LEU A 9 12.03 -1.86 8.64
C LEU A 9 11.19 -0.71 9.21
N GLU A 10 11.02 -0.68 10.53
CA GLU A 10 10.41 0.45 11.25
C GLU A 10 11.14 1.76 10.93
N ALA A 11 12.47 1.79 11.08
CA ALA A 11 13.29 2.96 10.77
C ALA A 11 13.19 3.38 9.29
N GLY A 12 13.14 2.41 8.37
CA GLY A 12 12.97 2.66 6.94
C GLY A 12 11.62 3.29 6.61
N ILE A 13 10.54 2.82 7.24
CA ILE A 13 9.19 3.38 7.07
C ILE A 13 9.16 4.83 7.59
N GLU A 14 9.70 5.09 8.77
CA GLU A 14 9.72 6.45 9.34
C GLU A 14 10.54 7.42 8.48
N ALA A 15 11.70 6.99 7.98
CA ALA A 15 12.50 7.80 7.07
C ALA A 15 11.76 8.12 5.75
N PHE A 16 11.01 7.16 5.21
CA PHE A 16 10.18 7.37 4.02
C PHE A 16 9.04 8.37 4.30
N LEU A 17 8.31 8.20 5.41
CA LEU A 17 7.20 9.08 5.78
C LEU A 17 7.67 10.52 6.07
N ALA A 18 8.87 10.69 6.65
CA ALA A 18 9.47 12.00 6.87
C ALA A 18 9.71 12.79 5.56
N LEU A 19 9.87 12.10 4.43
CA LEU A 19 10.09 12.71 3.10
C LEU A 19 8.81 12.84 2.27
N ARG A 20 7.71 12.24 2.71
CA ARG A 20 6.45 12.10 1.96
C ARG A 20 5.27 12.43 2.87
N SER A 21 4.94 13.71 3.00
CA SER A 21 3.84 14.18 3.86
C SER A 21 2.46 13.72 3.41
N ASP A 22 2.29 13.27 2.16
CA ASP A 22 1.04 12.73 1.63
C ASP A 22 0.88 11.22 1.90
N TRP A 23 1.86 10.57 2.53
CA TRP A 23 1.82 9.16 2.87
C TRP A 23 1.59 8.97 4.37
N ASP A 24 0.86 7.91 4.70
CA ASP A 24 0.78 7.40 6.05
C ASP A 24 1.25 5.94 6.07
N ARG A 25 1.47 5.43 7.28
CA ARG A 25 1.92 4.06 7.50
C ARG A 25 0.98 3.04 6.87
N LYS A 26 -0.35 3.25 6.96
CA LYS A 26 -1.35 2.35 6.39
C LYS A 26 -1.18 2.23 4.87
N ARG A 27 -1.01 3.34 4.17
CA ARG A 27 -0.81 3.40 2.71
C ARG A 27 0.46 2.68 2.28
N VAL A 28 1.55 2.80 3.05
CA VAL A 28 2.79 2.03 2.81
C VAL A 28 2.51 0.53 2.90
N PHE A 29 1.81 0.08 3.95
CA PHE A 29 1.47 -1.34 4.10
C PHE A 29 0.52 -1.84 3.00
N ASP A 30 -0.53 -1.09 2.69
CA ASP A 30 -1.47 -1.43 1.62
C ASP A 30 -0.72 -1.59 0.29
N SER A 31 0.18 -0.66 -0.04
CA SER A 31 1.02 -0.73 -1.24
C SER A 31 1.95 -1.94 -1.23
N ALA A 32 2.66 -2.18 -0.13
CA ALA A 32 3.66 -3.24 -0.05
C ALA A 32 3.02 -4.64 -0.07
N VAL A 33 1.96 -4.84 0.72
CA VAL A 33 1.27 -6.14 0.83
C VAL A 33 0.51 -6.46 -0.45
N SER A 34 -0.21 -5.49 -1.02
CA SER A 34 -0.90 -5.72 -2.28
C SER A 34 0.08 -6.06 -3.40
N LEU A 35 1.20 -5.35 -3.52
CA LEU A 35 2.25 -5.66 -4.50
C LEU A 35 2.85 -7.06 -4.29
N PHE A 36 3.16 -7.43 -3.04
CA PHE A 36 3.67 -8.76 -2.72
C PHE A 36 2.70 -9.86 -3.19
N LEU A 37 1.40 -9.68 -2.93
CA LEU A 37 0.37 -10.62 -3.37
C LEU A 37 0.20 -10.66 -4.89
N LEU A 38 0.37 -9.52 -5.59
CA LEU A 38 0.34 -9.48 -7.05
C LEU A 38 1.52 -10.23 -7.68
N GLN A 39 2.70 -10.14 -7.07
CA GLN A 39 3.92 -10.77 -7.57
C GLN A 39 3.98 -12.27 -7.28
N ASN A 40 3.38 -12.72 -6.19
CA ASN A 40 3.45 -14.12 -5.73
C ASN A 40 2.16 -14.91 -6.03
N ARG A 41 1.46 -14.56 -7.12
CA ARG A 41 0.28 -15.30 -7.57
C ARG A 41 0.69 -16.70 -8.02
N THR A 42 -0.07 -17.71 -7.59
CA THR A 42 0.07 -19.08 -8.08
C THR A 42 -0.70 -19.27 -9.39
N GLU A 43 -0.32 -20.24 -10.22
CA GLU A 43 -0.95 -20.49 -11.53
C GLU A 43 -2.46 -20.75 -11.46
N ASN A 44 -2.96 -21.19 -10.30
CA ASN A 44 -4.37 -21.45 -10.04
C ASN A 44 -5.13 -20.26 -9.42
N GLN A 45 -4.43 -19.17 -9.10
CA GLN A 45 -5.05 -17.95 -8.59
C GLN A 45 -5.53 -17.07 -9.74
N GLN A 46 -6.85 -16.95 -9.88
CA GLN A 46 -7.45 -16.00 -10.80
C GLN A 46 -7.00 -14.57 -10.48
N SER A 47 -7.01 -13.70 -11.50
CA SER A 47 -6.60 -12.30 -11.34
C SER A 47 -7.45 -11.62 -10.28
N ASP A 48 -6.83 -11.34 -9.13
CA ASP A 48 -7.48 -10.65 -8.02
C ASP A 48 -7.56 -9.15 -8.31
N ARG A 49 -8.66 -8.76 -8.97
CA ARG A 49 -8.96 -7.36 -9.29
C ARG A 49 -9.03 -6.49 -8.05
N ALA A 50 -9.44 -7.04 -6.90
CA ALA A 50 -9.53 -6.28 -5.66
C ALA A 50 -8.14 -5.91 -5.14
N ILE A 51 -7.19 -6.86 -5.14
CA ILE A 51 -5.80 -6.60 -4.74
C ILE A 51 -5.13 -5.62 -5.71
N SER A 52 -5.37 -5.76 -7.02
CA SER A 52 -4.87 -4.80 -8.01
C SER A 52 -5.44 -3.40 -7.78
N ARG A 53 -6.70 -3.28 -7.38
CA ARG A 53 -7.32 -1.98 -7.05
C ARG A 53 -6.70 -1.36 -5.81
N ILE A 54 -6.53 -2.13 -4.73
CA ILE A 54 -5.88 -1.67 -3.49
C ILE A 54 -4.46 -1.17 -3.78
N TYR A 55 -3.69 -1.91 -4.58
CA TYR A 55 -2.35 -1.48 -4.99
C TYR A 55 -2.39 -0.12 -5.71
N LEU A 56 -3.23 0.00 -6.74
CA LEU A 56 -3.33 1.24 -7.51
C LEU A 56 -3.82 2.41 -6.66
N ASP A 57 -4.84 2.21 -5.83
CA ASP A 57 -5.39 3.26 -4.95
C ASP A 57 -4.37 3.69 -3.89
N SER A 58 -3.54 2.77 -3.40
CA SER A 58 -2.45 3.10 -2.48
C SER A 58 -1.34 3.92 -3.16
N LEU A 59 -1.09 3.75 -4.46
CA LEU A 59 -0.09 4.53 -5.17
C LEU A 59 -0.64 5.90 -5.60
N PHE A 60 -1.86 5.92 -6.10
CA PHE A 60 -2.50 7.10 -6.67
C PHE A 60 -3.60 7.55 -5.71
N LYS A 61 -3.28 8.49 -4.80
CA LYS A 61 -4.30 9.23 -4.06
C LYS A 61 -5.28 9.80 -5.08
N ILE A 62 -6.57 9.45 -4.97
CA ILE A 62 -7.61 10.26 -5.60
C ILE A 62 -7.53 11.60 -4.86
N PRO A 63 -7.23 12.72 -5.53
CA PRO A 63 -7.30 14.03 -4.88
C PRO A 63 -8.66 14.18 -4.22
N ASP A 64 -8.70 14.62 -2.95
CA ASP A 64 -9.97 14.84 -2.23
C ASP A 64 -10.92 15.76 -3.04
N ASP A 65 -10.34 16.67 -3.81
CA ASP A 65 -11.00 17.59 -4.76
C ASP A 65 -11.87 16.88 -5.82
N LEU A 66 -11.61 15.62 -6.15
CA LEU A 66 -12.39 14.82 -7.10
C LEU A 66 -13.47 13.95 -6.43
N MET A 67 -13.46 13.81 -5.09
CA MET A 67 -14.46 13.05 -4.35
C MET A 67 -15.66 13.90 -3.92
N GLU A 68 -15.52 15.23 -3.81
CA GLU A 68 -16.63 16.17 -3.53
C GLU A 68 -17.58 16.39 -4.72
N ALA A 69 -17.20 15.95 -5.92
CA ALA A 69 -17.93 16.22 -7.16
C ALA A 69 -18.79 15.04 -7.67
N SER A 70 -19.03 14.00 -6.87
CA SER A 70 -19.81 12.80 -7.25
C SER A 70 -21.03 12.56 -6.36
#